data_AF-A0A0D9W4L1-F1
#
_entry.id   AF-A0A0D9W4L1-F1
#
_cell.length_a   1.000
_cell.length_b   1.000
_cell.length_c   1.000
_cell.angle_alpha   90.00
_cell.angle_beta   90.00
_cell.angle_gamma   90.00
#
_symmetry.space_group_name_H-M   'P 1'
#
loop_
_entity.id
_entity.type
_entity.pdbx_description
1 polymer ?
#
loop_
_entity_poly.entity_id
_entity_poly.type
_entity_poly.pdbx_seq_one_letter_code
_entity_poly.pdbx_strand_id
1 'polypeptide(L)' 'MAEQFTDSANNVIIEEVNKGLNPGTIVLLVITTLLLLFFVGNYALYMYAQKTLPPRKKKPVSKKKMKREKLKQGVSAPGE' A
#
# COMPACT_ATOMS: atom_id res chain seq x y z
N MET A 1 33.73 -38.79 23.60
CA MET A 1 34.26 -37.69 22.76
C MET A 1 33.18 -37.11 21.85
N ALA A 2 32.45 -37.90 21.05
CA ALA A 2 31.38 -37.41 20.17
C ALA A 2 30.22 -36.71 20.91
N GLU A 3 29.79 -37.25 22.05
CA GLU A 3 28.70 -36.71 22.89
C GLU A 3 29.01 -35.30 23.45
N GLN A 4 30.28 -34.99 23.73
CA GLN A 4 30.68 -33.67 24.24
C GLN A 4 30.59 -32.57 23.17
N PHE A 5 30.79 -32.91 21.90
CA PHE A 5 30.68 -31.95 20.80
C PHE A 5 29.22 -31.61 20.51
N THR A 6 28.30 -32.58 20.65
CA THR A 6 26.86 -32.35 20.48
C THR A 6 26.30 -31.48 21.60
N ASP A 7 26.70 -31.73 22.85
CA ASP A 7 26.25 -30.91 23.99
C ASP A 7 26.79 -29.48 23.95
N SER A 8 28.04 -29.30 23.51
CA SER A 8 28.63 -27.97 23.33
C SER A 8 27.96 -27.21 22.19
N ALA A 9 27.63 -27.87 21.08
CA ALA A 9 26.90 -27.25 19.98
C ALA A 9 25.47 -26.86 20.41
N ASN A 10 24.78 -27.73 21.16
CA ASN A 10 23.46 -27.45 21.70
C ASN A 10 23.48 -26.25 22.67
N ASN A 11 24.49 -26.16 23.55
CA ASN A 11 24.64 -25.01 24.46
C ASN A 11 24.92 -23.71 23.72
N VAL A 12 25.75 -23.72 22.67
CA VAL A 12 26.01 -22.52 21.85
C VAL A 12 24.76 -22.05 21.12
N ILE A 13 23.94 -22.98 20.59
CA ILE A 13 22.66 -22.64 19.95
C ILE A 13 21.69 -22.04 20.97
N ILE A 14 21.61 -22.59 22.19
CA ILE A 14 20.73 -22.09 23.25
C ILE A 14 21.20 -20.69 23.73
N GLU A 15 22.51 -20.45 23.83
CA GLU A 15 23.03 -19.13 24.18
C GLU A 15 22.78 -18.08 23.10
N GLU A 16 22.89 -18.44 21.82
CA GLU A 16 22.50 -17.55 20.72
C GLU A 16 21.00 -17.24 20.73
N VAL A 17 20.15 -18.23 21.04
CA VAL A 17 18.69 -18.04 21.17
C VAL A 17 18.35 -17.13 22.36
N ASN A 18 19.11 -17.19 23.45
CA ASN A 18 18.94 -16.31 24.61
C ASN A 18 19.49 -14.89 24.39
N LYS A 19 20.24 -14.67 23.31
CA LYS A 19 20.71 -13.35 22.89
C LYS A 19 19.57 -12.64 22.17
N GLY A 20 18.72 -11.98 22.95
CA GLY A 20 17.54 -11.27 22.44
C GLY A 20 17.87 -10.23 21.36
N LEU A 21 16.85 -9.84 20.59
CA LEU A 21 16.97 -8.85 19.52
C LEU A 21 17.47 -7.50 20.07
N ASN A 22 18.38 -6.86 19.33
CA ASN A 22 18.88 -5.53 19.68
C ASN A 22 17.70 -4.54 19.79
N PRO A 23 17.66 -3.69 20.83
CA PRO A 23 16.62 -2.67 20.98
C PRO A 23 16.46 -1.78 19.74
N GLY A 24 17.55 -1.43 19.04
CA GLY A 24 17.49 -0.67 17.79
C GLY A 24 16.75 -1.42 16.68
N THR A 25 16.96 -2.73 16.56
CA THR A 25 16.26 -3.58 15.59
C THR A 25 14.78 -3.71 15.94
N ILE A 26 14.45 -3.87 17.22
CA ILE A 26 13.06 -3.91 17.69
C ILE A 26 12.35 -2.60 17.32
N VAL A 27 12.97 -1.45 17.60
CA VAL A 27 12.40 -0.13 17.26
C VAL A 27 12.22 0.02 15.76
N LEU A 28 13.20 -0.39 14.95
CA LEU A 28 13.07 -0.38 13.48
C LEU A 28 11.89 -1.22 13.01
N LEU A 29 11.73 -2.43 13.53
CA LEU A 29 10.61 -3.30 13.19
C LEU A 29 9.28 -2.66 13.58
N VAL A 30 9.15 -2.16 14.81
CA VAL A 30 7.92 -1.52 15.31
C VAL A 30 7.52 -0.33 14.44
N ILE A 31 8.46 0.59 14.17
CA ILE A 31 8.17 1.78 13.35
C ILE A 31 7.81 1.37 11.92
N THR A 32 8.56 0.44 11.32
CA THR A 32 8.31 -0.02 9.95
C THR A 32 6.94 -0.66 9.83
N THR A 33 6.58 -1.55 10.76
CA THR A 33 5.26 -2.20 10.79
C THR A 33 4.14 -1.19 11.03
N LEU A 34 4.33 -0.24 11.93
CA LEU A 34 3.32 0.79 12.22
C LEU A 34 3.08 1.69 11.00
N LEU A 35 4.14 2.13 10.33
CA LEU A 35 4.02 2.92 9.10
C LEU A 35 3.36 2.14 7.97
N LEU A 36 3.75 0.88 7.76
CA LEU A 36 3.12 0.00 6.76
C LEU A 36 1.63 -0.16 7.04
N LEU A 37 1.26 -0.48 8.28
CA LEU A 37 -0.14 -0.66 8.67
C LEU A 37 -0.93 0.64 8.47
N PHE A 38 -0.36 1.78 8.83
CA PHE A 38 -0.98 3.09 8.64
C PHE A 38 -1.20 3.39 7.15
N PHE A 39 -0.20 3.16 6.29
CA PHE A 39 -0.32 3.42 4.86
C PHE A 39 -1.30 2.47 4.19
N VAL A 40 -1.26 1.17 4.50
CA VAL A 40 -2.19 0.19 3.94
C VAL A 40 -3.62 0.50 4.39
N GLY A 41 -3.82 0.75 5.69
CA GLY A 41 -5.14 1.09 6.23
C GLY A 41 -5.70 2.37 5.63
N ASN A 42 -4.87 3.41 5.49
CA ASN A 42 -5.28 4.68 4.89
C ASN A 42 -5.58 4.53 3.39
N TYR A 43 -4.75 3.77 2.66
CA TYR A 43 -4.98 3.51 1.24
C TYR A 43 -6.26 2.71 1.01
N ALA A 44 -6.51 1.67 1.82
CA ALA A 44 -7.73 0.89 1.75
C ALA A 44 -8.97 1.77 2.05
N LEU A 45 -8.89 2.62 3.07
CA LEU A 45 -9.97 3.56 3.40
C LEU A 45 -10.19 4.59 2.29
N TYR A 46 -9.12 5.11 1.69
CA TYR A 46 -9.18 6.02 0.54
C TYR A 46 -9.83 5.36 -0.68
N MET A 47 -9.47 4.11 -0.98
CA MET A 47 -10.10 3.32 -2.05
C MET A 47 -11.58 3.06 -1.77
N TYR A 48 -11.94 2.72 -0.53
CA TYR A 48 -13.33 2.52 -0.14
C TYR A 48 -14.15 3.81 -0.25
N ALA A 49 -13.60 4.92 0.25
CA ALA A 49 -14.19 6.24 0.11
C ALA A 49 -14.40 6.59 -1.36
N GLN A 50 -13.43 6.37 -2.25
CA GLN A 50 -13.61 6.65 -3.68
C GLN A 50 -14.72 5.83 -4.34
N LYS A 51 -14.97 4.60 -3.89
CA LYS A 51 -16.06 3.76 -4.40
C LYS A 51 -17.44 4.22 -3.93
N THR A 52 -17.51 4.80 -2.73
CA THR A 52 -18.76 5.27 -2.09
C THR A 52 -19.03 6.74 -2.35
N LEU A 53 -17.99 7.52 -2.65
CA LEU A 53 -18.09 8.90 -3.04
C LEU A 53 -18.82 8.97 -4.40
N PRO A 54 -19.89 9.76 -4.50
CA PRO A 54 -20.54 9.96 -5.78
C PRO A 54 -19.51 10.50 -6.78
N PRO A 55 -19.54 10.03 -8.04
CA PRO A 55 -18.58 10.45 -9.05
C PRO A 55 -18.55 11.97 -9.04
N ARG A 56 -17.35 12.55 -8.84
CA ARG A 56 -17.16 14.01 -8.77
C ARG A 56 -17.87 14.58 -9.98
N LYS A 57 -19.07 15.15 -9.77
CA LYS A 57 -19.87 15.70 -10.86
C LYS A 57 -19.03 16.82 -11.41
N LYS A 58 -18.37 16.58 -12.55
CA LYS A 58 -17.74 17.66 -13.33
C LYS A 58 -18.83 18.70 -13.47
N LYS A 59 -18.55 19.96 -13.09
CA LYS A 59 -19.53 21.04 -13.16
C LYS A 59 -20.28 20.89 -14.49
N PRO A 60 -21.61 20.70 -14.47
CA PRO A 60 -22.34 20.37 -15.68
C PRO A 60 -21.99 21.43 -16.72
N VAL A 61 -21.36 20.97 -17.79
CA VAL A 61 -20.88 21.88 -18.81
C VAL A 61 -22.13 22.46 -19.45
N SER A 62 -22.29 23.79 -19.39
CA SER A 62 -23.46 24.46 -19.95
C SER A 62 -23.74 23.94 -21.36
N LYS A 63 -25.02 23.70 -21.69
CA LYS A 63 -25.43 23.21 -23.02
C LYS A 63 -24.80 24.03 -24.16
N LYS A 64 -24.56 25.33 -23.94
CA LYS A 64 -23.85 26.22 -24.87
C LYS A 64 -22.40 25.79 -25.12
N LYS A 65 -21.67 25.39 -24.07
CA LYS A 65 -20.28 24.91 -24.16
C LYS A 65 -20.21 23.50 -24.74
N MET A 66 -21.15 22.61 -24.42
CA MET A 66 -21.21 21.28 -25.07
C MET A 66 -21.49 21.38 -26.57
N LYS A 67 -22.41 22.26 -26.99
CA LYS A 67 -22.67 22.51 -28.41
C LYS A 67 -21.45 23.10 -29.11
N ARG A 68 -20.74 24.04 -28.47
CA ARG A 68 -19.51 24.63 -29.00
C ARG A 68 -18.41 23.60 -29.20
N GLU A 69 -18.20 22.69 -28.25
CA GLU A 69 -17.21 21.61 -28.38
C GLU A 69 -17.60 20.59 -29.46
N LYS A 70 -18.88 20.17 -29.53
CA LYS A 70 -19.37 19.30 -30.61
C LYS A 70 -19.21 19.92 -32.00
N LEU A 71 -19.45 21.23 -32.13
CA LEU A 71 -19.24 21.94 -33.39
C LEU A 71 -17.76 22.06 -33.77
N LYS A 72 -16.86 22.10 -32.78
CA LYS A 72 -15.40 22.10 -33.01
C LYS A 72 -14.85 20.73 -33.38
N GLN A 73 -15.40 19.67 -32.80
CA GLN A 73 -15.00 18.29 -33.10
C GLN A 73 -15.46 17.82 -34.48
N GLY A 74 -16.37 18.57 -35.13
CA GLY A 74 -16.96 18.16 -36.39
C GLY A 74 -17.86 16.93 -36.21
N VAL A 75 -18.45 16.49 -37.31
CA VAL A 75 -19.20 15.23 -37.38
C VAL A 75 -18.30 14.27 -38.14
N SER A 76 -17.96 13.12 -37.52
CA SER A 76 -17.34 12.03 -38.27
C SER A 76 -18.32 11.56 -39.34
N ALA A 77 -17.85 11.37 -40.57
CA ALA A 77 -18.70 10.99 -41.69
C ALA A 77 -19.45 9.68 -41.35
N PRO A 78 -20.74 9.55 -41.68
CA PRO A 78 -21.46 8.31 -41.48
C PRO A 78 -20.94 7.28 -42.49
N GLY A 79 -19.98 6.45 -42.10
CA GLY A 79 -19.37 5.46 -42.99
C GLY A 79 -18.03 4.84 -42.59
N GLU A 80 -17.46 5.16 -41.43
CA GLU A 80 -16.37 4.38 -40.79
C GLU A 80 -16.86 3.61 -39.57
#